data_AF-A0A8J3S3Y3-F1
#
_entry.id   AF-A0A8J3S3Y3-F1
#
_cell.length_a   1.000
_cell.length_b   1.000
_cell.length_c   1.000
_cell.angle_alpha   90.00
_cell.angle_beta   90.00
_cell.angle_gamma   90.00
#
_symmetry.space_group_name_H-M   'P 1'
#
loop_
_entity.id
_entity.type
_entity.pdbx_description
1 polymer ?
#
loop_
_entity_poly.entity_id
_entity_poly.type
_entity_poly.pdbx_seq_one_letter_code
_entity_poly.pdbx_strand_id
1 'polypeptide(L)'
;MADGLLERREVEDPPVLLTNQERKRRLARTPPFGLAHQIFSERALVAEKWLIAGYGFGDGIVNDELTHLWKKRTKAGKHPRVLVVTYGETLAERVISKVLPGRDDEQVRVCRRGLPQALEHDEWMWQSSREEAVAGKVSCHSTEGEVESCAGPAPA
;
A
#
# COMPACT_ATOMS: atom_id res chain seq x y z
N MET A 1 -22.13 -2.85 60.48
CA MET A 1 -22.27 -4.21 59.93
C MET A 1 -21.82 -4.14 58.48
N ALA A 2 -20.87 -4.99 58.11
CA ALA A 2 -20.16 -5.06 56.82
C ALA A 2 -21.15 -5.00 55.62
N ASP A 3 -20.91 -4.19 54.59
CA ASP A 3 -19.93 -4.36 53.51
C ASP A 3 -19.98 -5.76 52.88
N GLY A 4 -20.37 -5.82 51.60
CA GLY A 4 -20.79 -7.06 50.96
C GLY A 4 -21.18 -6.89 49.49
N LEU A 5 -20.28 -6.28 48.72
CA LEU A 5 -19.89 -6.69 47.36
C LEU A 5 -20.94 -7.43 46.51
N LEU A 6 -21.53 -6.72 45.56
CA LEU A 6 -21.53 -7.16 44.17
C LEU A 6 -21.31 -5.93 43.28
N GLU A 7 -20.11 -5.35 43.34
CA GLU A 7 -19.55 -4.70 42.16
C GLU A 7 -19.45 -5.78 41.08
N ARG A 8 -20.49 -5.87 40.25
CA ARG A 8 -20.38 -6.59 38.98
C ARG A 8 -19.34 -5.82 38.18
N ARG A 9 -18.10 -6.30 38.19
CA ARG A 9 -17.18 -5.99 37.10
C ARG A 9 -17.89 -6.44 35.83
N GLU A 10 -18.38 -5.47 35.06
CA GLU A 10 -18.68 -5.69 33.66
C GLU A 10 -17.39 -6.22 33.04
N VAL A 11 -17.36 -7.52 32.78
CA VAL A 11 -16.35 -8.07 31.89
C VAL A 11 -16.75 -7.50 30.53
N GLU A 12 -16.21 -6.33 30.19
CA GLU A 12 -16.30 -5.77 28.85
C GLU A 12 -15.60 -6.75 27.93
N ASP A 13 -16.36 -7.70 27.38
CA ASP A 13 -15.85 -8.56 26.33
C ASP A 13 -15.28 -7.65 25.23
N PRO A 14 -14.05 -7.93 24.74
CA PRO A 14 -13.44 -7.08 23.74
C PRO A 14 -14.39 -7.01 22.54
N PRO A 15 -14.58 -5.83 21.93
CA PRO A 15 -15.43 -5.71 20.75
C PRO A 15 -14.77 -6.47 19.59
N VAL A 16 -15.10 -7.75 19.47
CA VAL A 16 -14.61 -8.66 18.43
C VAL A 16 -15.77 -9.09 17.54
N LEU A 17 -15.52 -9.06 16.23
CA LEU A 17 -16.51 -9.43 15.22
C LEU A 17 -16.48 -10.95 14.98
N LEU A 18 -17.03 -11.70 15.93
CA LEU A 18 -17.16 -13.17 15.84
C LEU A 18 -18.50 -13.54 15.20
N THR A 19 -18.54 -13.53 13.87
CA THR A 19 -19.77 -13.85 13.14
C THR A 19 -19.50 -14.47 11.78
N ASN A 20 -20.55 -14.98 11.12
CA ASN A 20 -20.44 -15.52 9.77
C ASN A 20 -20.09 -14.42 8.76
N GLN A 21 -19.55 -14.81 7.60
CA GLN A 21 -19.03 -13.84 6.61
C GLN A 21 -20.08 -12.83 6.13
N GLU A 22 -21.34 -13.25 5.98
CA GLU A 22 -22.44 -12.39 5.56
C GLU A 22 -22.72 -11.28 6.58
N ARG A 23 -22.90 -11.66 7.86
CA ARG A 23 -23.14 -10.71 8.94
C ARG A 23 -21.91 -9.85 9.21
N LYS A 24 -20.71 -10.40 8.99
CA LYS A 24 -19.44 -9.66 9.10
C LYS A 24 -19.40 -8.52 8.08
N ARG A 25 -19.80 -8.76 6.82
CA ARG A 25 -19.85 -7.72 5.77
C ARG A 25 -20.75 -6.55 6.15
N ARG A 26 -21.91 -6.82 6.76
CA ARG A 26 -22.84 -5.79 7.19
C ARG A 26 -22.28 -5.00 8.38
N LEU A 27 -21.78 -5.70 9.40
CA LEU A 27 -21.35 -5.09 10.66
C LEU A 27 -19.99 -4.41 10.58
N ALA A 28 -19.09 -4.87 9.72
CA ALA A 28 -17.76 -4.27 9.53
C ALA A 28 -17.83 -2.84 8.98
N ARG A 29 -18.98 -2.40 8.47
CA ARG A 29 -19.22 -1.04 7.96
C ARG A 29 -19.98 -0.15 8.95
N THR A 30 -20.44 -0.71 10.07
CA THR A 30 -21.21 0.03 11.08
C THR A 30 -20.35 0.33 12.30
N PRO A 31 -20.63 1.42 13.04
CA PRO A 31 -19.98 1.65 14.34
C PRO A 31 -20.14 0.45 15.29
N PRO A 32 -19.11 0.10 16.08
CA PRO A 32 -17.78 0.71 16.15
C PRO A 32 -16.77 0.17 15.12
N PHE A 33 -17.09 -0.93 14.42
CA PHE A 33 -16.13 -1.67 13.58
C PHE A 33 -15.75 -0.96 12.27
N GLY A 34 -16.65 -0.10 11.77
CA GLY A 34 -16.42 0.66 10.53
C GLY A 34 -15.24 1.63 10.58
N LEU A 35 -14.89 2.14 11.76
CA LEU A 35 -13.83 3.14 11.90
C LEU A 35 -12.46 2.60 11.46
N ALA A 36 -12.14 1.36 11.81
CA ALA A 36 -10.88 0.73 11.42
C ALA A 36 -10.77 0.59 9.90
N HIS A 37 -11.85 0.17 9.23
CA HIS A 37 -11.92 0.07 7.78
C HIS A 37 -11.80 1.44 7.12
N GLN A 38 -12.49 2.46 7.64
CA GLN A 38 -12.39 3.82 7.12
C GLN A 38 -10.95 4.34 7.18
N ILE A 39 -10.30 4.28 8.35
CA ILE A 39 -8.92 4.72 8.53
C ILE A 39 -7.98 3.94 7.61
N PHE A 40 -8.16 2.62 7.52
CA PHE A 40 -7.41 1.77 6.61
C PHE A 40 -7.54 2.25 5.16
N SER A 41 -8.76 2.45 4.66
CA SER A 41 -9.01 2.88 3.28
C SER A 41 -8.41 4.25 2.99
N GLU A 42 -8.60 5.22 3.88
CA GLU A 42 -8.07 6.57 3.72
C GLU A 42 -6.53 6.57 3.66
N ARG A 43 -5.88 5.83 4.56
CA ARG A 43 -4.42 5.76 4.61
C ARG A 43 -3.82 4.97 3.45
N ALA A 44 -4.42 3.83 3.10
CA ALA A 44 -3.96 3.00 2.00
C ALA A 44 -4.10 3.73 0.64
N LEU A 45 -5.13 4.58 0.49
CA LEU A 45 -5.34 5.35 -0.73
C LEU A 45 -4.21 6.34 -1.01
N VAL A 46 -3.58 6.90 0.02
CA VAL A 46 -2.48 7.88 -0.12
C VAL A 46 -1.09 7.27 0.04
N ALA A 47 -0.96 6.12 0.71
CA ALA A 47 0.33 5.47 0.95
C ALA A 47 0.99 5.00 -0.35
N GLU A 48 2.23 5.42 -0.60
CA GLU A 48 3.02 5.01 -1.78
C GLU A 48 3.47 3.54 -1.70
N LYS A 49 3.45 2.98 -0.49
CA LYS A 49 4.04 1.69 -0.15
C LYS A 49 3.07 0.91 0.73
N TRP A 50 2.78 -0.33 0.38
CA TRP A 50 1.93 -1.24 1.15
C TRP A 50 2.75 -2.43 1.62
N LEU A 51 2.70 -2.72 2.92
CA LEU A 51 3.26 -3.93 3.50
C LEU A 51 2.12 -4.83 3.95
N ILE A 52 2.04 -6.04 3.40
CA ILE A 52 1.03 -7.04 3.75
C ILE A 52 1.78 -8.21 4.37
N ALA A 53 1.83 -8.28 5.70
CA ALA A 53 2.61 -9.29 6.41
C ALA A 53 1.71 -10.24 7.21
N GLY A 54 1.98 -11.54 7.14
CA GLY A 54 1.27 -12.55 7.93
C GLY A 54 -0.20 -12.72 7.55
N TYR A 55 -0.60 -12.26 6.37
CA TYR A 55 -1.98 -12.26 5.91
C TYR A 55 -2.21 -13.30 4.80
N GLY A 56 -3.05 -14.29 5.08
CA GLY A 56 -3.35 -15.39 4.15
C GLY A 56 -4.44 -15.10 3.12
N PHE A 57 -4.96 -13.86 3.04
CA PHE A 57 -6.04 -13.47 2.12
C PHE A 57 -7.35 -14.28 2.30
N GLY A 58 -7.63 -14.75 3.53
CA GLY A 58 -8.87 -15.45 3.87
C GLY A 58 -10.05 -14.53 4.22
N ASP A 59 -9.81 -13.24 4.48
CA ASP A 59 -10.86 -12.29 4.85
C ASP A 59 -11.41 -11.59 3.60
N GLY A 60 -12.63 -11.94 3.22
CA GLY A 60 -13.28 -11.37 2.04
C GLY A 60 -13.46 -9.85 2.11
N ILE A 61 -13.70 -9.28 3.29
CA ILE A 61 -13.95 -7.85 3.45
C ILE A 61 -12.67 -7.06 3.20
N VAL A 62 -11.57 -7.51 3.81
CA VAL A 62 -10.25 -6.88 3.61
C VAL A 62 -9.78 -7.05 2.17
N ASN A 63 -10.02 -8.21 1.55
CA ASN A 63 -9.68 -8.47 0.16
C ASN A 63 -10.49 -7.59 -0.81
N ASP A 64 -11.79 -7.43 -0.58
CA ASP A 64 -12.66 -6.57 -1.39
C ASP A 64 -12.17 -5.11 -1.32
N GLU A 65 -11.79 -4.65 -0.13
CA GLU A 65 -11.26 -3.30 0.09
C GLU A 65 -9.89 -3.09 -0.57
N LEU A 66 -8.94 -4.01 -0.37
CA LEU A 66 -7.64 -3.99 -1.06
C LEU A 66 -7.80 -3.95 -2.58
N THR A 67 -8.72 -4.75 -3.12
CA THR A 67 -9.02 -4.79 -4.56
C THR A 67 -9.57 -3.46 -5.04
N HIS A 68 -10.49 -2.86 -4.28
CA HIS A 68 -11.05 -1.55 -4.60
C HIS A 68 -9.97 -0.47 -4.62
N LEU A 69 -9.15 -0.40 -3.57
CA LEU A 69 -8.07 0.56 -3.42
C LEU A 69 -7.02 0.41 -4.53
N TRP A 70 -6.62 -0.83 -4.82
CA TRP A 70 -5.68 -1.14 -5.90
C TRP A 70 -6.19 -0.60 -7.24
N LYS A 71 -7.41 -0.99 -7.64
CA LYS A 71 -8.04 -0.53 -8.88
C LYS A 71 -8.15 1.00 -8.95
N LYS A 72 -8.54 1.65 -7.85
CA LYS A 72 -8.67 3.10 -7.77
C LYS A 72 -7.32 3.79 -7.99
N ARG A 73 -6.25 3.26 -7.40
CA ARG A 73 -4.88 3.78 -7.56
C ARG A 73 -4.31 3.53 -8.95
N THR A 74 -4.48 2.33 -9.49
CA THR A 74 -4.10 1.97 -10.87
C THR A 74 -4.78 2.88 -11.88
N LYS A 75 -6.10 3.11 -11.74
CA LYS A 75 -6.84 4.02 -12.62
C LYS A 75 -6.30 5.46 -12.58
N ALA A 76 -5.76 5.89 -11.45
CA ALA A 76 -5.14 7.20 -11.28
C ALA A 76 -3.67 7.26 -11.71
N GLY A 77 -3.09 6.15 -12.22
CA GLY A 77 -1.68 6.06 -12.58
C GLY A 77 -0.71 6.09 -11.40
N LYS A 78 -1.20 5.83 -10.17
CA LYS A 78 -0.42 5.94 -8.92
C LYS A 78 -0.28 4.58 -8.23
N HIS A 79 0.41 3.65 -8.87
CA HIS A 79 0.60 2.29 -8.34
C HIS A 79 1.38 2.32 -7.01
N PRO A 80 0.86 1.72 -5.92
CA PRO A 80 1.66 1.55 -4.72
C PRO A 80 2.69 0.43 -4.94
N ARG A 81 3.88 0.56 -4.36
CA ARG A 81 4.82 -0.56 -4.20
C ARG A 81 4.32 -1.48 -3.09
N VAL A 82 4.05 -2.74 -3.41
CA VAL A 82 3.48 -3.71 -2.47
C VAL A 82 4.50 -4.79 -2.15
N LEU A 83 4.77 -4.99 -0.87
CA LEU A 83 5.51 -6.13 -0.37
C LEU A 83 4.57 -7.05 0.39
N VAL A 84 4.36 -8.27 -0.11
CA VAL A 84 3.66 -9.34 0.58
C VAL A 84 4.67 -10.21 1.30
N VAL A 85 4.59 -10.28 2.63
CA VAL A 85 5.46 -11.13 3.45
C VAL A 85 4.66 -12.29 4.02
N THR A 86 5.07 -13.49 3.66
CA THR A 86 4.48 -14.76 4.11
C THR A 86 5.59 -15.73 4.50
N TYR A 87 5.22 -16.88 5.06
CA TYR A 87 6.16 -17.95 5.38
C TYR A 87 5.82 -19.20 4.56
N GLY A 88 6.79 -19.68 3.77
CA GLY A 88 6.64 -20.83 2.91
C GLY A 88 5.76 -20.60 1.67
N GLU A 89 5.41 -21.71 1.02
CA GLU A 89 4.79 -21.74 -0.32
C GLU A 89 3.25 -21.85 -0.28
N THR A 90 2.65 -21.80 0.91
CA THR A 90 1.21 -22.05 1.08
C THR A 90 0.34 -20.98 0.41
N LEU A 91 0.82 -19.73 0.35
CA LEU A 91 0.10 -18.63 -0.30
C LEU A 91 0.34 -18.67 -1.80
N ALA A 92 -0.62 -19.22 -2.54
CA ALA A 92 -0.54 -19.31 -3.99
C ALA A 92 -0.65 -17.93 -4.67
N GLU A 93 0.19 -17.69 -5.68
CA GLU A 93 0.21 -16.44 -6.48
C GLU A 93 -1.16 -16.02 -7.00
N ARG A 94 -1.97 -16.99 -7.45
CA ARG A 94 -3.34 -16.78 -7.94
C ARG A 94 -4.25 -16.09 -6.92
N VAL A 95 -4.02 -16.29 -5.62
CA VAL A 95 -4.83 -15.69 -4.55
C VAL A 95 -4.51 -14.21 -4.47
N ILE A 96 -3.22 -13.88 -4.45
CA ILE A 96 -2.75 -12.49 -4.48
C ILE A 96 -3.26 -11.81 -5.77
N SER A 97 -3.26 -12.50 -6.93
CA SER A 97 -3.68 -11.91 -8.21
C SER A 97 -5.17 -11.60 -8.31
N LYS A 98 -5.99 -12.28 -7.51
CA LYS A 98 -7.41 -11.92 -7.38
C LYS A 98 -7.59 -10.59 -6.65
N VAL A 99 -6.73 -10.32 -5.66
CA VAL A 99 -6.82 -9.12 -4.81
C VAL A 99 -6.08 -7.93 -5.42
N LEU A 100 -4.95 -8.18 -6.07
CA LEU A 100 -4.13 -7.18 -6.77
C LEU A 100 -4.12 -7.52 -8.28
N PRO A 101 -5.23 -7.32 -9.00
CA PRO A 101 -5.35 -7.72 -10.40
C PRO A 101 -4.49 -6.84 -11.32
N GLY A 102 -3.87 -7.45 -12.32
CA GLY A 102 -3.01 -6.74 -13.27
C GLY A 102 -1.71 -6.23 -12.68
N ARG A 103 -1.28 -6.77 -11.53
CA ARG A 103 0.05 -6.51 -10.97
C ARG A 103 1.16 -7.03 -11.89
N ASP A 104 2.31 -6.39 -11.80
CA ASP A 104 3.59 -6.87 -12.30
C ASP A 104 4.59 -7.02 -11.13
N ASP A 105 5.75 -7.62 -11.41
CA ASP A 105 6.81 -7.88 -10.43
C ASP A 105 7.57 -6.60 -10.02
N GLU A 106 7.42 -5.52 -10.78
CA GLU A 106 8.00 -4.20 -10.44
C GLU A 106 7.15 -3.50 -9.38
N GLN A 107 5.85 -3.77 -9.33
CA GLN A 107 4.90 -3.18 -8.40
C GLN A 107 4.68 -4.03 -7.16
N VAL A 108 4.71 -5.36 -7.28
CA VAL A 108 4.37 -6.27 -6.18
C VAL A 108 5.42 -7.36 -6.04
N ARG A 109 6.02 -7.46 -4.86
CA ARG A 109 6.97 -8.52 -4.50
C ARG A 109 6.42 -9.40 -3.40
N VAL A 110 6.80 -10.68 -3.43
CA VAL A 110 6.39 -11.67 -2.43
C VAL A 110 7.63 -12.25 -1.75
N CYS A 111 7.82 -11.94 -0.47
CA CYS A 111 8.84 -12.56 0.36
C CYS A 111 8.23 -13.74 1.12
N ARG A 112 8.74 -14.96 0.87
CA ARG A 112 8.26 -16.20 1.50
C ARG A 112 9.11 -16.66 2.70
N ARG A 113 10.07 -15.84 3.12
CA ARG A 113 11.03 -16.17 4.18
C ARG A 113 10.54 -15.84 5.59
N GLY A 114 9.38 -15.21 5.71
CA GLY A 114 8.86 -14.68 6.98
C GLY A 114 9.31 -13.24 7.27
N LEU A 115 8.69 -12.63 8.28
CA LEU A 115 8.88 -11.21 8.60
C LEU A 115 10.29 -10.87 9.10
N PRO A 116 10.92 -11.63 10.03
CA PRO A 116 12.27 -11.30 10.49
C PRO A 116 13.29 -11.24 9.34
N GLN A 117 13.24 -12.25 8.46
CA GLN A 117 14.15 -12.35 7.31
C GLN A 117 13.83 -11.33 6.23
N ALA A 118 12.56 -10.93 6.08
CA ALA A 118 12.19 -9.91 5.11
C ALA A 118 12.93 -8.59 5.38
N LEU A 119 13.08 -8.20 6.65
CA LEU A 119 13.73 -6.94 7.06
C LEU A 119 15.19 -6.82 6.63
N GLU A 120 15.88 -7.94 6.44
CA GLU A 120 17.30 -8.02 6.13
C GLU A 120 17.56 -8.13 4.62
N HIS A 121 16.50 -8.10 3.81
CA HIS A 121 16.56 -8.53 2.41
C HIS A 121 16.26 -7.39 1.43
N ASP A 122 16.70 -7.59 0.18
CA ASP A 122 16.55 -6.64 -0.92
C ASP A 122 15.09 -6.24 -1.16
N GLU A 123 14.12 -7.10 -0.87
CA GLU A 123 12.70 -6.78 -0.95
C GLU A 123 12.28 -5.71 0.06
N TRP A 124 12.81 -5.74 1.28
CA TRP A 124 12.58 -4.68 2.26
C TRP A 124 13.32 -3.41 1.92
N MET A 125 14.54 -3.53 1.38
CA MET A 125 15.28 -2.37 0.89
C MET A 125 14.58 -1.72 -0.31
N TRP A 126 14.07 -2.51 -1.25
CA TRP A 126 13.20 -2.04 -2.34
C TRP A 126 11.96 -1.33 -1.81
N GLN A 127 11.34 -1.85 -0.75
CA GLN A 127 10.23 -1.21 -0.07
C GLN A 127 10.66 0.07 0.67
N SER A 128 11.87 0.13 1.21
CA SER A 128 12.35 1.20 2.09
C SER A 128 13.01 2.36 1.35
N SER A 129 13.59 2.10 0.18
CA SER A 129 14.22 3.11 -0.67
C SER A 129 13.25 4.25 -0.94
N ARG A 130 13.64 5.46 -0.54
CA ARG A 130 13.02 6.69 -1.03
C ARG A 130 13.21 6.69 -2.53
N GLU A 131 12.11 6.84 -3.28
CA GLU A 131 12.27 7.36 -4.64
C GLU A 131 12.83 8.76 -4.45
N GLU A 132 14.11 8.95 -4.77
CA GLU A 132 14.57 10.29 -5.11
C GLU A 132 13.70 10.71 -6.28
N ALA A 133 12.87 11.72 -6.05
CA ALA A 133 12.08 12.31 -7.10
C ALA A 133 13.04 12.63 -8.26
N VAL A 134 12.81 12.01 -9.42
CA VAL A 134 13.43 12.41 -10.68
C VAL A 134 12.82 13.77 -11.06
N ALA A 135 13.21 14.81 -10.34
CA ALA A 135 13.05 16.20 -10.70
C ALA A 135 14.41 16.67 -11.22
N GLY A 136 14.75 16.22 -12.42
CA GLY A 136 16.11 16.37 -12.94
C GLY A 136 16.25 16.14 -14.44
N LYS A 137 15.31 16.61 -15.26
CA LYS A 137 15.66 17.07 -16.61
C LYS A 137 15.65 18.59 -16.61
N VAL A 138 16.75 19.13 -16.10
CA VAL A 138 17.26 20.43 -16.51
C VAL A 138 17.55 20.30 -18.01
N SER A 139 16.68 20.84 -18.86
CA SER A 139 17.04 21.19 -20.23
C SER A 139 17.28 22.69 -20.22
N CYS A 140 18.48 23.10 -19.81
CA CYS A 140 19.00 24.42 -20.12
C CYS A 140 19.19 24.48 -21.64
N HIS A 141 18.21 25.04 -22.35
CA HIS A 141 18.48 25.60 -23.67
C HIS A 141 19.30 26.87 -23.46
N SER A 142 20.62 26.73 -23.47
CA SER A 142 21.50 27.85 -23.81
C SER A 142 21.41 28.04 -25.32
N THR A 143 20.51 28.91 -25.77
CA THR A 143 20.65 29.54 -27.09
C THR A 143 21.58 30.72 -26.89
N GLU A 144 22.88 30.49 -27.07
CA GLU A 144 23.81 31.59 -27.28
C GLU A 144 23.40 32.31 -28.55
N GLY A 145 23.06 33.59 -28.40
CA GLY A 145 22.80 34.48 -29.52
C GLY A 145 24.11 34.76 -30.24
N GLU A 146 24.24 34.21 -31.45
CA GLU A 146 25.15 34.73 -32.45
C GLU A 146 24.57 36.05 -32.96
N VAL A 147 25.18 37.14 -32.52
CA VAL A 147 24.89 38.49 -33.02
C VAL A 147 25.66 38.66 -34.33
N GLU A 148 24.90 38.73 -35.41
CA GLU A 148 25.27 39.22 -36.73
C GLU A 148 26.12 40.50 -36.63
N SER A 149 27.31 40.50 -37.25
CA SER A 149 28.04 41.73 -37.57
C SER A 149 28.62 41.64 -38.97
N CYS A 150 28.00 42.39 -39.86
CA CYS A 150 28.37 42.61 -41.24
C CYS A 150 29.64 43.48 -41.33
N ALA A 151 30.63 43.03 -42.11
CA ALA A 151 31.59 43.92 -42.77
C ALA A 151 32.03 43.28 -44.09
N GLY A 152 31.80 44.04 -45.18
CA GLY A 152 31.80 43.58 -46.57
C GLY A 152 33.16 43.21 -47.19
N PRO A 153 33.16 42.81 -48.48
CA PRO A 153 34.36 42.32 -49.17
C PRO A 153 35.13 43.40 -49.97
N ALA A 154 36.38 43.02 -50.31
CA ALA A 154 37.25 43.44 -51.43
C ALA A 154 38.00 44.80 -51.31
N PRO A 155 39.00 45.11 -52.18
CA PRO A 155 39.91 44.33 -53.06
C PRO A 155 41.40 44.59 -52.65
N ALA A 156 42.50 44.12 -53.27
CA ALA A 156 42.86 43.74 -54.63
C ALA A 156 44.03 42.73 -54.61
#